data_AF-K2E6F5-F1
#
_entry.id   AF-K2E6F5-F1
#
_cell.length_a   1.000
_cell.length_b   1.000
_cell.length_c   1.000
_cell.angle_alpha   90.00
_cell.angle_beta   90.00
_cell.angle_gamma   90.00
#
_symmetry.space_group_name_H-M   'P 1'
#
loop_
_entity.id
_entity.type
_entity.pdbx_description
1 polymer ?
#
loop_
_entity_poly.entity_id
_entity_poly.type
_entity_poly.pdbx_seq_one_letter_code
_entity_poly.pdbx_strand_id
1 'polypeptide(L)'
;MSEQVRPERLFTFSSHSMSWRALVDVGFWQRDIVSDDSRIFLQCFLEYDGDYRVMPLHMPIYMDTVCSDTWWKSLKNLFKQQQRWAWGSENIPYMLWHFPRAKKIPLGLRLRHLFSQLEGMWSWGTASLLIFFLGYVPLWVIKGDMIIHPLAALAPTILQVVLSIANIGLVLSVILGTLILPSRPQRYHKGRWIVMVA
;
A
#
# COMPACT_ATOMS: atom_id res chain seq x y z
N MET A 1 -0.25 7.60 0.77
CA MET A 1 0.47 8.82 0.36
C MET A 1 1.98 8.59 0.21
N SER A 2 2.70 7.96 1.16
CA SER A 2 4.16 7.80 1.06
C SER A 2 4.66 7.00 -0.15
N GLU A 3 4.01 5.88 -0.51
CA GLU A 3 4.41 5.08 -1.68
C GLU A 3 4.10 5.78 -3.01
N GLN A 4 3.15 6.73 -3.04
CA GLN A 4 2.81 7.45 -4.27
C GLN A 4 3.89 8.45 -4.71
N VAL A 5 4.86 8.73 -3.84
CA VAL A 5 5.99 9.65 -4.09
C VAL A 5 7.21 8.91 -4.66
N ARG A 6 7.15 7.58 -4.83
CA ARG A 6 8.24 6.73 -5.32
C ARG A 6 7.93 6.22 -6.73
N PRO A 7 8.28 6.96 -7.81
CA PRO A 7 7.88 6.63 -9.18
C PRO A 7 8.29 5.20 -9.60
N GLU A 8 9.40 4.71 -9.09
CA GLU A 8 9.96 3.39 -9.37
C GLU A 8 9.14 2.23 -8.80
N ARG A 9 8.24 2.49 -7.84
CA ARG A 9 7.32 1.52 -7.24
C ARG A 9 5.88 1.70 -7.69
N LEU A 10 5.58 2.72 -8.48
CA LEU A 10 4.22 3.02 -8.93
C LEU A 10 3.72 2.00 -9.94
N PHE A 11 2.50 1.52 -9.69
CA PHE A 11 1.66 0.84 -10.66
C PHE A 11 0.49 1.76 -11.00
N THR A 12 -0.16 1.52 -12.13
CA THR A 12 -1.43 2.16 -12.44
C THR A 12 -2.45 1.82 -11.35
N PHE A 13 -3.22 2.80 -10.89
CA PHE A 13 -4.16 2.62 -9.78
C PHE A 13 -5.38 3.51 -9.94
N SER A 14 -6.59 2.94 -9.82
CA SER A 14 -7.92 3.59 -9.80
C SER A 14 -8.10 4.79 -10.76
N SER A 15 -7.58 5.95 -10.40
CA SER A 15 -7.69 7.20 -11.16
C SER A 15 -6.41 7.45 -11.96
N HIS A 16 -6.45 7.14 -13.25
CA HIS A 16 -5.30 7.31 -14.14
C HIS A 16 -5.71 7.77 -15.55
N SER A 17 -4.72 8.24 -16.30
CA SER A 17 -4.82 8.49 -17.73
C SER A 17 -3.71 7.76 -18.45
N MET A 18 -3.99 7.14 -19.59
CA MET A 18 -3.00 6.53 -20.47
C MET A 18 -3.30 6.87 -21.93
N SER A 19 -2.31 6.71 -22.81
CA SER A 19 -2.53 6.95 -24.23
C SER A 19 -3.48 5.87 -24.81
N TRP A 20 -4.35 6.29 -25.72
CA TRP A 20 -5.21 5.35 -26.46
C TRP A 20 -4.39 4.29 -27.19
N ARG A 21 -3.26 4.69 -27.77
CA ARG A 21 -2.34 3.79 -28.45
C ARG A 21 -1.81 2.70 -27.52
N ALA A 22 -1.35 3.06 -26.32
CA ALA A 22 -0.86 2.07 -25.36
C ALA A 22 -1.94 1.06 -24.94
N LEU A 23 -3.20 1.50 -24.85
CA LEU A 23 -4.31 0.60 -24.55
C LEU A 23 -4.60 -0.37 -25.70
N VAL A 24 -4.49 0.09 -26.95
CA VAL A 24 -4.67 -0.74 -28.14
C VAL A 24 -3.51 -1.72 -28.31
N ASP A 25 -2.25 -1.27 -28.12
CA ASP A 25 -1.04 -2.08 -28.31
C ASP A 25 -1.05 -3.32 -27.39
N VAL A 26 -1.56 -3.20 -26.16
CA VAL A 26 -1.66 -4.32 -25.21
C VAL A 26 -2.94 -5.15 -25.32
N GLY A 27 -3.83 -4.82 -26.27
CA GLY A 27 -5.09 -5.55 -26.46
C GLY A 27 -6.15 -5.27 -25.39
N PHE A 28 -6.18 -4.05 -24.85
CA PHE A 28 -7.08 -3.59 -23.78
C PHE A 28 -6.85 -4.29 -22.43
N TRP A 29 -7.70 -4.00 -21.43
CA TRP A 29 -7.58 -4.59 -20.10
C TRP A 29 -7.95 -6.08 -20.12
N GLN A 30 -7.29 -6.82 -19.24
CA GLN A 30 -7.58 -8.23 -19.02
C GLN A 30 -8.93 -8.40 -18.30
N ARG A 31 -9.80 -9.28 -18.81
CA ARG A 31 -11.20 -9.40 -18.37
C ARG A 31 -11.46 -10.47 -17.31
N ASP A 32 -10.48 -11.34 -17.07
CA ASP A 32 -10.57 -12.51 -16.19
C ASP A 32 -9.79 -12.31 -14.88
N ILE A 33 -9.65 -11.05 -14.43
CA ILE A 33 -8.95 -10.67 -13.19
C ILE A 33 -9.73 -9.61 -12.41
N VAL A 34 -9.45 -9.50 -11.11
CA VAL A 34 -10.08 -8.48 -10.26
C VAL A 34 -9.33 -7.15 -10.32
N SER A 35 -8.00 -7.22 -10.47
CA SER A 35 -7.11 -6.04 -10.37
C SER A 35 -6.71 -5.50 -11.75
N ASP A 36 -7.71 -5.27 -12.60
CA ASP A 36 -7.54 -4.83 -14.00
C ASP A 36 -6.80 -3.50 -14.12
N ASP A 37 -7.09 -2.56 -13.22
CA ASP A 37 -6.46 -1.24 -13.13
C ASP A 37 -4.94 -1.29 -12.91
N SER A 38 -4.45 -2.24 -12.10
CA SER A 38 -3.02 -2.42 -11.84
C SER A 38 -2.34 -3.35 -12.83
N ARG A 39 -3.08 -4.32 -13.40
CA ARG A 39 -2.57 -5.25 -14.42
C ARG A 39 -2.14 -4.51 -15.68
N ILE A 40 -2.87 -3.47 -16.09
CA ILE A 40 -2.56 -2.72 -17.32
C ILE A 40 -1.11 -2.19 -17.32
N PHE A 41 -0.58 -1.82 -16.15
CA PHE A 41 0.82 -1.43 -16.02
C PHE A 41 1.77 -2.55 -16.45
N LEU A 42 1.54 -3.78 -15.97
CA LEU A 42 2.39 -4.93 -16.30
C LEU A 42 2.25 -5.35 -17.76
N GLN A 43 1.08 -5.21 -18.36
CA GLN A 43 0.89 -5.46 -19.79
C GLN A 43 1.72 -4.48 -20.62
N CYS A 44 1.60 -3.17 -20.37
CA CYS A 44 2.39 -2.17 -21.07
C CYS A 44 3.89 -2.30 -20.78
N PHE A 45 4.26 -2.60 -19.54
CA PHE A 45 5.66 -2.82 -19.15
C PHE A 45 6.30 -3.98 -19.91
N LEU A 46 5.55 -5.05 -20.19
CA LEU A 46 6.02 -6.18 -20.99
C LEU A 46 6.04 -5.85 -22.48
N GLU A 47 4.99 -5.21 -23.00
CA GLU A 47 4.86 -4.85 -24.43
C GLU A 47 5.98 -3.89 -24.88
N TYR A 48 6.29 -2.90 -24.04
CA TYR A 48 7.33 -1.89 -24.33
C TYR A 48 8.71 -2.27 -23.79
N ASP A 49 8.99 -3.55 -23.55
CA ASP A 49 10.30 -4.04 -23.15
C ASP A 49 10.89 -3.29 -21.92
N GLY A 50 10.02 -2.92 -20.98
CA GLY A 50 10.36 -2.20 -19.76
C GLY A 50 10.38 -0.68 -19.88
N ASP A 51 10.18 -0.12 -21.08
CA ASP A 51 10.05 1.33 -21.31
C ASP A 51 8.61 1.80 -21.13
N TYR A 52 8.07 1.55 -19.93
CA TYR A 52 6.78 2.06 -19.51
C TYR A 52 6.86 2.48 -18.05
N ARG A 53 6.37 3.68 -17.74
CA ARG A 53 6.45 4.27 -16.40
C ARG A 53 5.19 5.02 -16.05
N VAL A 54 4.81 4.95 -14.78
CA VAL A 54 3.70 5.72 -14.22
C VAL A 54 4.25 7.06 -13.73
N MET A 55 3.58 8.14 -14.12
CA MET A 55 3.91 9.49 -13.68
C MET A 55 2.89 9.95 -12.64
N PRO A 56 3.30 10.31 -11.41
CA PRO A 56 2.38 10.83 -10.42
C PRO A 56 1.88 12.22 -10.83
N LEU A 57 0.56 12.40 -10.80
CA LEU A 57 -0.09 13.69 -11.03
C LEU A 57 -0.39 14.34 -9.68
N HIS A 58 0.30 15.44 -9.38
CA HIS A 58 0.15 16.17 -8.11
C HIS A 58 -1.02 17.15 -8.17
N MET A 59 -2.23 16.60 -8.29
CA MET A 59 -3.46 17.38 -8.29
C MET A 59 -4.41 16.91 -7.19
N PRO A 60 -5.18 17.82 -6.57
CA PRO A 60 -6.18 17.41 -5.59
C PRO A 60 -7.27 16.60 -6.28
N ILE A 61 -7.56 15.42 -5.75
CA ILE A 61 -8.65 14.57 -6.20
C ILE A 61 -9.73 14.56 -5.11
N TYR A 62 -10.95 14.90 -5.49
CA TYR A 62 -12.12 14.85 -4.62
C TYR A 62 -12.87 13.56 -4.92
N MET A 63 -12.68 12.53 -4.08
CA MET A 63 -13.37 11.25 -4.21
C MET A 63 -14.26 11.00 -3.00
N ASP A 64 -15.38 10.33 -3.21
CA ASP A 64 -16.23 9.87 -2.12
C ASP A 64 -15.57 8.72 -1.37
N THR A 65 -15.63 8.79 -0.04
CA THR A 65 -15.21 7.68 0.80
C THR A 65 -16.28 6.59 0.80
N VAL A 66 -15.89 5.36 1.19
CA VAL A 66 -16.85 4.27 1.36
C VAL A 66 -17.73 4.53 2.58
N CYS A 67 -18.81 5.28 2.35
CA CYS A 67 -19.75 5.71 3.38
C CYS A 67 -21.15 5.16 3.07
N SER A 68 -21.89 4.83 4.13
CA SER A 68 -23.25 4.32 4.05
C SER A 68 -24.08 4.85 5.22
N ASP A 69 -25.36 4.48 5.25
CA ASP A 69 -26.35 4.98 6.22
C ASP A 69 -25.97 4.67 7.68
N THR A 70 -25.21 3.60 7.93
CA THR A 70 -24.78 3.19 9.28
C THR A 70 -23.28 2.91 9.34
N TRP A 71 -22.68 3.20 10.49
CA TRP A 71 -21.25 2.99 10.72
C TRP A 71 -20.81 1.54 10.44
N TRP A 72 -21.59 0.55 10.89
CA TRP A 72 -21.31 -0.86 10.65
C TRP A 72 -21.35 -1.26 9.17
N LYS A 73 -22.30 -0.72 8.41
CA LYS A 73 -22.40 -0.98 6.97
C LYS A 73 -21.21 -0.34 6.23
N SER A 74 -20.76 0.84 6.66
CA SER A 74 -19.56 1.50 6.13
C SER A 74 -18.31 0.65 6.39
N LEU A 75 -18.14 0.15 7.61
CA LEU A 75 -17.01 -0.73 7.96
C LEU A 75 -17.02 -2.02 7.13
N LYS A 76 -18.17 -2.66 6.97
CA LYS A 76 -18.32 -3.87 6.14
C LYS A 76 -18.00 -3.60 4.67
N ASN A 77 -18.41 -2.45 4.14
CA ASN A 77 -18.13 -2.05 2.76
C ASN A 77 -16.63 -1.74 2.57
N LEU A 78 -16.01 -1.05 3.54
CA LEU A 78 -14.58 -0.78 3.54
C LEU A 78 -13.79 -2.10 3.54
N PHE A 79 -14.15 -3.05 4.40
CA PHE A 79 -13.54 -4.37 4.41
C PHE A 79 -13.62 -5.08 3.05
N LYS A 80 -14.80 -5.07 2.41
CA LYS A 80 -14.97 -5.62 1.06
C LYS A 80 -14.15 -4.87 0.00
N GLN A 81 -13.96 -3.56 0.13
CA GLN A 81 -13.10 -2.80 -0.76
C GLN A 81 -11.63 -3.20 -0.59
N GLN A 82 -11.14 -3.28 0.65
CA GLN A 82 -9.78 -3.72 0.95
C GLN A 82 -9.54 -5.16 0.45
N GLN A 83 -10.54 -6.04 0.59
CA GLN A 83 -10.48 -7.39 0.03
C GLN A 83 -10.33 -7.39 -1.49
N ARG A 84 -11.01 -6.49 -2.21
CA ARG A 84 -10.85 -6.34 -3.66
C ARG A 84 -9.44 -5.86 -4.03
N TRP A 85 -8.89 -4.90 -3.29
CA TRP A 85 -7.53 -4.45 -3.54
C TRP A 85 -6.47 -5.49 -3.20
N ALA A 86 -6.73 -6.37 -2.22
CA ALA A 86 -5.83 -7.48 -1.89
C ALA A 86 -5.68 -8.48 -3.04
N TRP A 87 -6.66 -8.59 -3.96
CA TRP A 87 -6.49 -9.36 -5.19
C TRP A 87 -5.36 -8.84 -6.09
N GLY A 88 -4.78 -7.67 -5.80
CA GLY A 88 -3.53 -7.21 -6.42
C GLY A 88 -2.37 -8.21 -6.27
N SER A 89 -2.49 -9.22 -5.39
CA SER A 89 -1.61 -10.38 -5.34
C SER A 89 -1.55 -11.19 -6.64
N GLU A 90 -2.60 -11.15 -7.48
CA GLU A 90 -2.65 -11.77 -8.82
C GLU A 90 -1.52 -11.29 -9.73
N ASN A 91 -0.93 -10.12 -9.45
CA ASN A 91 0.22 -9.60 -10.18
C ASN A 91 1.49 -10.43 -9.95
N ILE A 92 1.64 -11.07 -8.79
CA ILE A 92 2.81 -11.89 -8.46
C ILE A 92 2.96 -13.09 -9.41
N PRO A 93 1.97 -14.00 -9.54
CA PRO A 93 2.09 -15.13 -10.46
C PRO A 93 2.22 -14.69 -11.93
N TYR A 94 1.56 -13.60 -12.32
CA TYR A 94 1.71 -13.04 -13.67
C TYR A 94 3.15 -12.61 -13.94
N MET A 95 3.79 -11.89 -13.02
CA MET A 95 5.19 -11.49 -13.16
C MET A 95 6.11 -12.70 -13.17
N LEU A 96 5.93 -13.66 -12.26
CA LEU A 96 6.71 -14.90 -12.23
C LEU A 96 6.63 -15.68 -13.54
N TRP A 97 5.46 -15.67 -14.19
CA TRP A 97 5.27 -16.32 -15.48
C TRP A 97 5.93 -15.55 -16.64
N HIS A 98 5.73 -14.24 -16.73
CA HIS A 98 6.15 -13.48 -17.91
C HIS A 98 7.60 -12.98 -17.84
N PHE A 99 8.10 -12.63 -16.65
CA PHE A 99 9.43 -12.05 -16.48
C PHE A 99 10.55 -12.94 -17.03
N PRO A 100 10.59 -14.27 -16.84
CA PRO A 100 11.64 -15.12 -17.42
C PRO A 100 11.71 -15.06 -18.96
N ARG A 101 10.58 -14.80 -19.63
CA ARG A 101 10.47 -14.73 -21.10
C ARG A 101 10.84 -13.35 -21.64
N ALA A 102 10.69 -12.30 -20.83
CA ALA A 102 11.01 -10.91 -21.19
C ALA A 102 12.53 -10.63 -21.12
N LYS A 103 13.30 -11.23 -22.04
CA LYS A 103 14.78 -11.16 -22.06
C LYS A 103 15.33 -9.75 -22.32
N LYS A 104 14.57 -8.91 -23.03
CA LYS A 104 14.97 -7.52 -23.33
C LYS A 104 14.91 -6.61 -22.10
N ILE A 105 14.11 -6.98 -21.10
CA ILE A 105 14.02 -6.23 -19.84
C ILE A 105 15.21 -6.61 -18.94
N PRO A 106 15.99 -5.65 -18.43
CA PRO A 106 17.08 -5.92 -17.49
C PRO A 106 16.61 -6.75 -16.29
N LEU A 107 17.38 -7.79 -15.92
CA LEU A 107 17.00 -8.71 -14.84
C LEU A 107 16.80 -7.97 -13.51
N GLY A 108 17.67 -7.01 -13.18
CA GLY A 108 17.54 -6.21 -11.96
C GLY A 108 16.23 -5.42 -11.91
N LEU A 109 15.74 -4.92 -13.05
CA LEU A 109 14.48 -4.20 -13.13
C LEU A 109 13.29 -5.14 -12.88
N ARG A 110 13.30 -6.32 -13.53
CA ARG A 110 12.29 -7.38 -13.30
C ARG A 110 12.25 -7.81 -11.82
N LEU A 111 13.42 -8.11 -11.24
CA LEU A 111 13.51 -8.52 -9.84
C LEU A 111 13.06 -7.43 -8.88
N ARG A 112 13.36 -6.16 -9.17
CA ARG A 112 12.89 -5.03 -8.36
C ARG A 112 11.37 -4.92 -8.33
N HIS A 113 10.70 -5.00 -9.48
CA HIS A 113 9.23 -4.96 -9.54
C HIS A 113 8.60 -6.17 -8.84
N LEU A 114 9.13 -7.37 -9.10
CA LEU A 114 8.66 -8.59 -8.45
C LEU A 114 8.81 -8.52 -6.93
N PHE A 115 9.99 -8.13 -6.44
CA PHE A 115 10.26 -7.98 -5.03
C PHE A 115 9.36 -6.91 -4.40
N SER A 116 9.19 -5.76 -5.04
CA SER A 116 8.33 -4.69 -4.53
C SER A 116 6.87 -5.12 -4.39
N GLN A 117 6.33 -5.86 -5.36
CA GLN A 117 4.97 -6.38 -5.26
C GLN A 117 4.85 -7.45 -4.19
N LEU A 118 5.81 -8.39 -4.14
CA LEU A 118 5.79 -9.49 -3.19
C LEU A 118 5.91 -8.99 -1.75
N GLU A 119 6.90 -8.14 -1.50
CA GLU A 119 7.10 -7.48 -0.21
C GLU A 119 5.88 -6.64 0.16
N GLY A 120 5.36 -5.82 -0.76
CA GLY A 120 4.19 -4.99 -0.49
C GLY A 120 2.93 -5.79 -0.11
N MET A 121 2.61 -6.85 -0.86
CA MET A 121 1.45 -7.71 -0.57
C MET A 121 1.64 -8.52 0.71
N TRP A 122 2.85 -9.02 0.96
CA TRP A 122 3.18 -9.74 2.19
C TRP A 122 3.10 -8.84 3.42
N SER A 123 3.74 -7.68 3.37
CA SER A 123 3.72 -6.67 4.41
C SER A 123 2.30 -6.19 4.68
N TRP A 124 1.46 -6.02 3.64
CA TRP A 124 0.07 -5.63 3.84
C TRP A 124 -0.72 -6.64 4.68
N GLY A 125 -0.55 -7.93 4.41
CA GLY A 125 -1.23 -8.98 5.16
C GLY A 125 -0.65 -9.26 6.56
N THR A 126 0.64 -9.00 6.76
CA THR A 126 1.36 -9.47 7.97
C THR A 126 1.89 -8.37 8.87
N ALA A 127 2.13 -7.14 8.39
CA ALA A 127 2.82 -6.12 9.17
C ALA A 127 2.08 -5.74 10.45
N SER A 128 0.74 -5.63 10.41
CA SER A 128 -0.06 -5.33 11.61
C SER A 128 0.03 -6.44 12.66
N LEU A 129 -0.01 -7.70 12.23
CA LEU A 129 0.18 -8.86 13.10
C LEU A 129 1.60 -8.91 13.64
N LEU A 130 2.61 -8.69 12.79
CA LEU A 130 4.01 -8.67 13.17
C LEU A 130 4.26 -7.56 14.21
N ILE A 131 3.79 -6.33 13.99
CA ILE A 131 3.93 -5.23 14.96
C ILE A 131 3.24 -5.60 16.28
N PHE A 132 2.05 -6.19 16.23
CA PHE A 132 1.32 -6.59 17.42
C PHE A 132 2.06 -7.69 18.20
N PHE A 133 2.50 -8.78 17.54
CA PHE A 133 3.12 -9.93 18.20
C PHE A 133 4.60 -9.75 18.51
N LEU A 134 5.37 -9.07 17.65
CA LEU A 134 6.82 -8.86 17.85
C LEU A 134 7.13 -8.11 19.14
N GLY A 135 6.21 -7.28 19.63
CA GLY A 135 6.36 -6.64 20.93
C GLY A 135 6.37 -7.62 22.11
N TYR A 136 5.75 -8.79 21.95
CA TYR A 136 5.69 -9.84 22.97
C TYR A 136 6.74 -10.93 22.78
N VAL A 137 7.37 -11.03 21.60
CA VAL A 137 8.40 -12.03 21.30
C VAL A 137 9.53 -12.05 22.34
N PRO A 138 10.08 -10.92 22.81
CA PRO A 138 11.08 -10.94 23.88
C PRO A 138 10.60 -11.66 25.15
N LEU A 139 9.34 -11.47 25.55
CA LEU A 139 8.77 -12.10 26.75
C LEU A 139 8.65 -13.63 26.61
N TRP A 140 8.59 -14.14 25.38
CA TRP A 140 8.47 -15.58 25.12
C TRP A 140 9.82 -16.27 24.90
N VAL A 141 10.78 -15.55 24.32
CA VAL A 141 12.12 -16.06 23.96
C VAL A 141 13.09 -15.98 25.14
N ILE A 142 12.97 -14.98 26.01
CA ILE A 142 13.85 -14.83 27.18
C ILE A 142 13.46 -15.85 28.25
N LYS A 143 14.26 -16.90 28.43
CA LYS A 143 14.14 -17.92 29.49
C LYS A 143 15.50 -18.26 30.08
N GLY A 144 15.55 -18.60 31.37
CA GLY A 144 16.78 -19.01 32.06
C GLY A 144 17.85 -17.90 32.11
N ASP A 145 19.12 -18.27 31.93
CA ASP A 145 20.28 -17.37 32.06
C ASP A 145 20.29 -16.19 31.07
N MET A 146 19.45 -16.23 30.02
CA MET A 146 19.24 -15.13 29.08
C MET A 146 18.56 -13.90 29.72
N ILE A 147 17.91 -14.05 30.87
CA ILE A 147 17.34 -12.93 31.65
C ILE A 147 18.44 -11.96 32.12
N ILE A 148 19.65 -12.49 32.34
CA ILE A 148 20.80 -11.76 32.86
C ILE A 148 21.56 -11.04 31.73
N HIS A 149 21.26 -11.37 30.46
CA HIS A 149 21.91 -10.77 29.32
C HIS A 149 21.49 -9.29 29.18
N PRO A 150 22.44 -8.33 29.07
CA PRO A 150 22.12 -6.91 29.00
C PRO A 150 21.16 -6.53 27.86
N LEU A 151 21.22 -7.25 26.73
CA LEU A 151 20.33 -7.07 25.59
C LEU A 151 18.87 -7.42 25.92
N ALA A 152 18.63 -8.47 26.71
CA ALA A 152 17.31 -8.89 27.12
C ALA A 152 16.65 -7.86 28.05
N ALA A 153 17.44 -7.25 28.94
CA ALA A 153 16.99 -6.18 29.82
C ALA A 153 16.69 -4.86 29.08
N LEU A 154 17.42 -4.56 28.00
CA LEU A 154 17.26 -3.33 27.23
C LEU A 154 16.18 -3.41 26.13
N ALA A 155 15.82 -4.62 25.69
CA ALA A 155 14.88 -4.83 24.59
C ALA A 155 13.51 -4.12 24.77
N PRO A 156 12.85 -4.16 25.95
CA PRO A 156 11.58 -3.46 26.15
C PRO A 156 11.74 -1.94 26.01
N THR A 157 12.81 -1.37 26.55
CA THR A 157 13.10 0.07 26.49
C THR A 157 13.38 0.51 25.05
N ILE A 158 14.17 -0.25 24.29
CA ILE A 158 14.44 0.02 22.88
C ILE A 158 13.14 -0.02 22.07
N LEU A 159 12.32 -1.06 22.27
CA LEU A 159 11.04 -1.19 21.59
C LEU A 159 10.10 -0.02 21.91
N GLN A 160 10.02 0.38 23.19
CA GLN A 160 9.22 1.53 23.61
C GLN A 160 9.68 2.82 22.93
N VAL A 161 10.99 3.06 22.84
CA VAL A 161 11.55 4.24 22.16
C VAL A 161 11.19 4.22 20.68
N VAL A 162 11.38 3.09 19.99
CA VAL A 162 11.06 2.94 18.57
C VAL A 162 9.57 3.19 18.31
N LEU A 163 8.68 2.56 19.09
CA LEU A 163 7.24 2.75 18.96
C LEU A 163 6.80 4.18 19.30
N SER A 164 7.44 4.82 20.27
CA SER A 164 7.14 6.22 20.63
C SER A 164 7.50 7.17 19.48
N ILE A 165 8.68 6.99 18.87
CA ILE A 165 9.10 7.76 17.69
C ILE A 165 8.15 7.51 16.52
N ALA A 166 7.78 6.25 16.27
CA ALA A 166 6.82 5.90 15.21
C ALA A 166 5.45 6.57 15.43
N ASN A 167 4.95 6.59 16.67
CA ASN A 167 3.70 7.25 17.02
C ASN A 167 3.76 8.78 16.81
N ILE A 168 4.90 9.42 17.09
CA ILE A 168 5.08 10.85 16.76
C ILE A 168 4.94 11.06 15.25
N GLY A 169 5.58 10.22 14.43
CA GLY A 169 5.45 10.27 12.98
C GLY A 169 4.01 10.06 12.50
N LEU A 170 3.26 9.16 13.14
CA LEU A 170 1.84 8.93 12.87
C LEU A 170 0.99 10.17 13.18
N VAL A 171 1.18 10.78 14.36
CA VAL A 171 0.47 12.00 14.76
C VAL A 171 0.78 13.15 13.79
N LEU A 172 2.05 13.35 13.44
CA LEU A 172 2.45 14.35 12.45
C LEU A 172 1.81 14.10 11.09
N SER A 173 1.72 12.83 10.65
CA SER A 173 1.07 12.46 9.39
C SER A 173 -0.42 12.80 9.40
N VAL A 174 -1.12 12.55 10.52
CA VAL A 174 -2.51 12.95 10.70
C VAL A 174 -2.65 14.47 10.62
N ILE A 175 -1.82 15.23 11.35
CA ILE A 175 -1.85 16.70 11.33
C ILE A 175 -1.65 17.21 9.90
N LEU A 176 -0.59 16.79 9.21
CA LEU A 176 -0.30 17.21 7.84
C LEU A 176 -1.43 16.82 6.87
N GLY A 177 -1.97 15.61 7.00
CA GLY A 177 -3.13 15.16 6.22
C GLY A 177 -4.33 16.06 6.41
N THR A 178 -4.64 16.46 7.66
CA THR A 178 -5.77 17.36 7.94
C THR A 178 -5.59 18.78 7.45
N LEU A 179 -4.35 19.27 7.38
CA LEU A 179 -4.05 20.60 6.82
C LEU A 179 -4.23 20.66 5.30
N ILE A 180 -4.07 19.52 4.61
CA ILE A 180 -4.29 19.39 3.16
C ILE A 180 -5.77 19.26 2.83
N LEU A 181 -6.60 18.79 3.77
CA LEU A 181 -8.03 18.62 3.54
C LEU A 181 -8.74 19.97 3.32
N PRO A 182 -9.73 20.03 2.42
CA PRO A 182 -10.54 21.23 2.24
C PRO A 182 -11.30 21.57 3.53
N SER A 183 -11.57 22.86 3.72
CA SER A 183 -12.33 23.34 4.88
C SER A 183 -13.67 22.63 4.98
N ARG A 184 -14.00 22.14 6.17
CA ARG A 184 -15.27 21.47 6.46
C ARG A 184 -16.47 22.32 6.01
N PRO A 185 -17.43 21.76 5.25
CA PRO A 185 -18.62 22.49 4.82
C PRO A 185 -19.40 23.09 6.01
N GLN A 186 -19.89 24.31 5.85
CA GLN A 186 -20.56 25.07 6.93
C GLN A 186 -21.83 24.36 7.45
N ARG A 187 -22.51 23.58 6.60
CA ARG A 187 -23.75 22.84 6.92
C ARG A 187 -23.61 21.81 8.05
N TYR A 188 -22.41 21.29 8.30
CA TYR A 188 -22.21 20.25 9.30
C TYR A 188 -21.89 20.83 10.68
N HIS A 189 -21.91 20.03 11.76
CA HIS A 189 -21.50 20.43 13.12
C HIS A 189 -19.99 20.18 13.36
N LYS A 190 -19.32 20.94 14.26
CA LYS A 190 -17.85 20.89 14.43
C LYS A 190 -17.36 19.48 14.82
N GLY A 191 -18.19 18.71 15.52
CA GLY A 191 -17.88 17.30 15.86
C GLY A 191 -17.71 16.36 14.66
N ARG A 192 -18.13 16.75 13.44
CA ARG A 192 -17.87 15.98 12.22
C ARG A 192 -16.41 15.99 11.77
N TRP A 193 -15.56 16.84 12.36
CA TRP A 193 -14.11 16.77 12.16
C TRP A 193 -13.57 15.39 12.52
N ILE A 194 -14.05 14.77 13.60
CA ILE A 194 -13.60 13.43 14.02
C ILE A 194 -13.83 12.41 12.88
N VAL A 195 -14.93 12.53 12.14
CA VAL A 195 -15.26 11.64 11.01
C VAL A 195 -14.48 11.99 9.73
N MET A 196 -13.98 13.22 9.61
CA MET A 196 -13.13 13.64 8.49
C MET A 196 -11.66 13.29 8.70
N VAL A 197 -11.22 13.18 9.96
CA VAL A 197 -9.84 12.84 10.34
C VAL A 197 -9.65 11.33 10.56
N ALA A 198 -10.71 10.62 10.99
CA ALA A 198 -10.71 9.15 11.18
C ALA A 198 -10.90 8.40 9.86
#